data_AF-A0A227J1N6-F1
#
_entry.id   AF-A0A227J1N6-F1
#
_cell.length_a   1.000
_cell.length_b   1.000
_cell.length_c   1.000
_cell.angle_alpha   90.00
_cell.angle_beta   90.00
_cell.angle_gamma   90.00
#
_symmetry.space_group_name_H-M   'P 1'
#
loop_
_entity.id
_entity.type
_entity.pdbx_description
1 polymer ?
#
loop_
_entity_poly.entity_id
_entity_poly.type
_entity_poly.pdbx_seq_one_letter_code
_entity_poly.pdbx_strand_id
1 'polypeptide(L)' 'MSSIKEQLKALKVIPVIAIDKAEDIIPLGKVLAENGLPAAEITFRSAAAAEAIRLLRETQPDMLIGAG' A
#
# COMPACT_ATOMS: atom_id res chain seq x y z
N MET A 1 -11.70 2.57 -16.41
CA MET A 1 -11.14 2.37 -15.06
C MET A 1 -12.15 2.87 -14.05
N SER A 2 -12.38 2.14 -12.96
CA SER A 2 -13.15 2.66 -11.83
C SER A 2 -12.39 3.81 -11.19
N SER A 3 -13.13 4.77 -10.64
CA SER A 3 -12.57 5.85 -9.84
C SER A 3 -11.98 5.32 -8.53
N ILE A 4 -11.02 6.05 -7.97
CA ILE A 4 -10.44 5.73 -6.65
C ILE A 4 -11.55 5.59 -5.58
N LYS A 5 -12.58 6.45 -5.62
CA LYS A 5 -13.72 6.38 -4.68
C LYS A 5 -14.48 5.06 -4.77
N GLU A 6 -14.69 4.54 -5.99
CA GLU A 6 -15.36 3.26 -6.20
C GLU A 6 -14.48 2.08 -5.73
N GLN A 7 -13.17 2.14 -5.99
CA GLN A 7 -12.21 1.15 -5.51
C GLN A 7 -12.16 1.09 -3.98
N LEU A 8 -12.04 2.24 -3.32
CA LEU A 8 -12.05 2.34 -1.85
C LEU A 8 -13.36 1.82 -1.26
N LYS A 9 -14.51 2.17 -1.87
CA LYS A 9 -15.83 1.68 -1.44
C LYS A 9 -15.95 0.16 -1.52
N ALA A 10 -15.34 -0.47 -2.53
CA ALA A 10 -15.32 -1.93 -2.65
C ALA A 10 -14.44 -2.60 -1.59
N LEU A 11 -13.29 -1.99 -1.26
CA LEU A 11 -12.32 -2.52 -0.28
C LEU A 11 -12.79 -2.40 1.18
N LYS A 12 -13.60 -1.37 1.50
CA LYS A 12 -14.19 -1.07 2.82
C LYS A 12 -13.20 -0.73 3.94
N VAL A 13 -11.99 -1.26 3.91
CA VAL A 13 -10.93 -1.07 4.91
C VAL A 13 -9.61 -0.78 4.18
N ILE A 14 -8.83 0.14 4.72
CA ILE A 14 -7.50 0.49 4.23
C ILE A 14 -6.48 0.33 5.36
N PRO A 15 -5.43 -0.49 5.18
CA PRO A 15 -4.31 -0.56 6.10
C PRO A 15 -3.52 0.75 6.06
N VAL A 16 -3.40 1.44 7.21
CA VAL A 16 -2.50 2.58 7.40
C VAL A 16 -1.23 2.07 8.06
N ILE A 17 -0.11 2.15 7.35
CA ILE A 17 1.14 1.47 7.70
C ILE A 17 2.21 2.51 8.01
N ALA A 18 2.76 2.43 9.22
CA ALA A 18 4.06 2.98 9.56
C ALA A 18 5.09 1.86 9.40
N ILE A 19 6.19 2.14 8.70
CA ILE A 19 7.20 1.14 8.34
C ILE A 19 8.59 1.67 8.65
N ASP A 20 9.43 0.89 9.33
CA ASP A 20 10.77 1.35 9.73
C ASP A 20 11.83 1.07 8.66
N LYS A 21 11.71 -0.05 7.94
CA LYS A 21 12.58 -0.46 6.84
C LYS A 21 11.77 -0.58 5.57
N ALA A 22 12.18 0.10 4.51
CA ALA A 22 11.39 0.15 3.29
C ALA A 22 11.19 -1.24 2.65
N GLU A 23 12.16 -2.14 2.79
CA GLU A 23 12.14 -3.48 2.21
C GLU A 23 11.05 -4.37 2.81
N ASP A 24 10.62 -4.10 4.05
CA ASP A 24 9.55 -4.86 4.71
C ASP A 24 8.20 -4.69 3.97
N ILE A 25 8.07 -3.67 3.11
CA ILE A 25 6.87 -3.44 2.31
C ILE A 25 6.66 -4.51 1.23
N ILE A 26 7.73 -5.15 0.78
CA ILE A 26 7.69 -6.14 -0.31
C ILE A 26 6.91 -7.38 0.13
N PRO A 27 7.31 -8.10 1.21
CA PRO A 27 6.53 -9.23 1.69
C PRO A 27 5.15 -8.80 2.22
N LEU A 28 5.04 -7.63 2.86
CA LEU A 28 3.77 -7.14 3.39
C LEU A 28 2.74 -6.86 2.27
N GLY A 29 3.15 -6.13 1.24
CA GLY A 29 2.29 -5.80 0.10
C GLY A 29 1.81 -7.04 -0.65
N LYS A 30 2.69 -8.04 -0.80
CA LYS A 30 2.32 -9.34 -1.37
C LYS A 30 1.23 -10.04 -0.56
N VAL A 31 1.41 -10.14 0.77
CA VAL A 31 0.43 -10.78 1.65
C VAL A 31 -0.91 -10.05 1.63
N LEU A 32 -0.90 -8.72 1.64
CA LEU A 32 -2.12 -7.91 1.55
C LEU A 32 -2.89 -8.19 0.24
N ALA A 33 -2.20 -8.21 -0.90
CA ALA A 33 -2.81 -8.52 -2.19
C ALA A 33 -3.37 -9.95 -2.24
N GLU A 34 -2.60 -10.95 -1.80
CA GLU A 34 -3.00 -12.36 -1.77
C GLU A 34 -4.20 -12.64 -0.85
N ASN A 35 -4.41 -11.82 0.18
CA ASN A 35 -5.50 -11.95 1.15
C ASN A 35 -6.68 -10.99 0.87
N GLY A 36 -6.77 -10.44 -0.34
CA GLY A 36 -7.94 -9.66 -0.77
C GLY A 36 -7.96 -8.20 -0.32
N LEU A 37 -6.82 -7.67 0.13
CA LEU A 37 -6.63 -6.25 0.47
C LEU A 37 -5.56 -5.61 -0.42
N PRO A 38 -5.78 -5.46 -1.74
CA PRO A 38 -4.83 -4.83 -2.66
C PRO A 38 -4.78 -3.29 -2.51
N ALA A 39 -4.67 -2.79 -1.27
CA ALA A 39 -4.49 -1.39 -0.96
C ALA A 39 -3.67 -1.17 0.31
N ALA A 40 -2.91 -0.08 0.35
CA ALA A 40 -2.14 0.37 1.50
C ALA A 40 -1.99 1.89 1.50
N GLU A 41 -2.08 2.50 2.68
CA GLU A 41 -1.66 3.89 2.91
C GLU A 41 -0.36 3.88 3.72
N ILE A 42 0.71 4.47 3.18
CA ILE A 42 2.01 4.56 3.84
C ILE A 42 2.14 5.96 4.45
N THR A 43 2.31 6.02 5.77
CA THR A 43 2.40 7.30 6.48
C THR A 43 3.83 7.86 6.48
N PHE A 44 3.98 9.15 6.18
CA PHE A 44 5.24 9.90 6.16
C PHE A 44 5.76 10.26 7.55
N ARG A 45 5.17 9.69 8.61
CA ARG A 45 5.74 9.69 9.96
C ARG A 45 7.01 8.84 10.07
N SER A 46 7.31 8.02 9.07
CA SER A 46 8.58 7.30 8.93
C SER A 46 9.43 7.87 7.78
N ALA A 47 10.75 7.92 7.99
CA ALA A 47 11.71 8.28 6.95
C ALA A 47 11.76 7.26 5.79
N ALA A 48 11.31 6.01 6.01
CA ALA A 48 11.29 4.97 4.99
C ALA A 48 10.08 5.06 4.04
N ALA A 49 9.12 5.97 4.27
CA ALA A 49 7.84 5.99 3.57
C ALA A 49 7.96 6.12 2.04
N ALA A 50 8.78 7.06 1.55
CA ALA A 50 8.93 7.31 0.12
C ALA A 50 9.53 6.10 -0.62
N GLU A 51 10.55 5.48 -0.02
CA GLU A 51 11.20 4.30 -0.58
C GLU A 51 10.28 3.07 -0.51
N ALA A 52 9.51 2.93 0.57
CA ALA A 52 8.50 1.88 0.68
C ALA A 52 7.43 2.00 -0.42
N ILE A 53 6.95 3.21 -0.71
CA ILE A 53 6.00 3.46 -1.81
C ILE A 53 6.61 3.06 -3.16
N ARG A 54 7.89 3.41 -3.41
CA ARG A 54 8.60 3.05 -4.65
C ARG A 54 8.68 1.53 -4.82
N LEU A 55 9.20 0.83 -3.80
CA LEU A 55 9.33 -0.63 -3.79
C LEU A 55 7.97 -1.34 -3.92
N LEU A 56 6.95 -0.81 -3.26
CA LEU A 56 5.60 -1.36 -3.34
C LEU A 56 5.00 -1.21 -4.74
N ARG A 57 5.20 -0.07 -5.41
CA ARG A 57 4.76 0.10 -6.81
C ARG A 57 5.48 -0.85 -7.76
N GLU A 58 6.78 -1.07 -7.56
CA GLU A 58 7.58 -1.98 -8.39
C GLU A 58 7.16 -3.44 -8.21
N THR A 59 6.87 -3.84 -6.97
CA THR A 59 6.57 -5.25 -6.64
C THR A 59 5.07 -5.59 -6.71
N GLN A 60 4.19 -4.61 -6.53
CA GLN A 60 2.73 -4.73 -6.58
C GLN A 60 2.13 -3.65 -7.51
N PRO A 61 2.29 -3.79 -8.85
CA PRO A 61 1.93 -2.75 -9.82
C PRO A 61 0.43 -2.45 -9.89
N ASP A 62 -0.43 -3.35 -9.43
CA ASP A 62 -1.89 -3.18 -9.42
C ASP A 62 -2.44 -2.70 -8.06
N MET A 63 -1.60 -2.63 -7.02
CA MET A 63 -2.03 -2.19 -5.70
C MET A 63 -2.36 -0.69 -5.69
N LEU A 64 -3.43 -0.34 -4.98
CA LEU A 64 -3.79 1.05 -4.68
C LEU A 64 -2.90 1.56 -3.53
N ILE A 65 -2.14 2.61 -3.78
CA ILE A 65 -1.15 3.14 -2.81
C ILE A 65 -1.51 4.57 -2.46
N GLY A 66 -1.72 4.84 -1.17
CA GLY A 66 -1.88 6.17 -0.59
C GLY A 66 -0.62 6.63 0.14
N ALA A 67 -0.39 7.95 0.14
CA ALA A 67 0.61 8.61 0.97
C ALA A 67 -0.11 9.47 2.02
N GLY A 68 0.12 9.17 3.30
CA GLY A 68 -0.46 9.88 4.46
C GLY A 68 0.58 10.18 5.53
#